data_AF-A0A942JB22-F1
#
_entry.id   AF-A0A942JB22-F1
#
_cell.length_a   1.000
_cell.length_b   1.000
_cell.length_c   1.000
_cell.angle_alpha   90.00
_cell.angle_beta   90.00
_cell.angle_gamma   90.00
#
_symmetry.space_group_name_H-M   'P 1'
#
loop_
_entity.id
_entity.type
_entity.pdbx_description
1 polymer ?
#
loop_
_entity_poly.entity_id
_entity_poly.type
_entity_poly.pdbx_seq_one_letter_code
_entity_poly.pdbx_strand_id
1 'polypeptide(L)'
;MAADGGMPAAGTEARQRLLDELLGWGVPRPADDPDLVAELRGQLESGLAALGEELSAAAAGARQGRLLVSKSGLDRLACDGWQREPKPYVHSWPNVRGTLAHLAVEQDWHEQRADAPDAVVDRVWRAEATRRPGDPSSMSRWLNDLSADDATQLRTQVAGLLGDFREVWPLLPAHAVQARVERPVEVPLAGGRVVLRGVPDLVLLSPRRDDRARTLVVDLKTGIPRPEHDRHELRFYALLVALAWGRLPFRWATFYVAEGRAEVESLRADTLRVTVRRVLDGITQLVRVAGDTADERLRGGAWCRFCAREDHCEVAAEARRLRAVSQPIGMLGP
;
A
#
# COMPACT_ATOMS: atom_id res chain seq x y z
N MET A 1 20.87 15.66 25.23
CA MET A 1 21.38 15.38 23.87
C MET A 1 22.20 14.11 23.93
N ALA A 2 21.71 13.01 23.37
CA ALA A 2 22.47 11.78 23.23
C ALA A 2 22.27 11.25 21.80
N ALA A 3 23.15 11.69 20.90
CA ALA A 3 23.68 10.79 19.88
C ALA A 3 24.50 9.71 20.64
N ASP A 4 24.53 8.43 20.31
CA ASP A 4 24.28 7.79 19.05
C ASP A 4 23.96 6.31 19.36
N GLY A 5 22.91 5.76 18.77
CA GLY A 5 22.83 4.30 18.63
C GLY A 5 23.58 4.00 17.36
N GLY A 6 24.73 3.31 17.46
CA GLY A 6 25.75 3.27 16.41
C GLY A 6 25.20 3.23 14.98
N MET A 7 25.64 4.18 14.17
CA MET A 7 25.30 4.29 12.75
C MET A 7 25.59 2.97 12.03
N PRO A 8 24.69 2.48 11.16
CA PRO A 8 25.01 1.37 10.26
C PRO A 8 26.27 1.72 9.44
N ALA A 9 27.15 0.74 9.17
CA ALA A 9 28.39 0.99 8.44
C ALA A 9 28.14 1.74 7.12
N ALA A 10 28.95 2.78 6.87
CA ALA A 10 28.85 3.61 5.66
C ALA A 10 29.00 2.73 4.41
N GLY A 11 27.97 2.67 3.58
CA GLY A 11 27.93 1.89 2.34
C GLY A 11 28.01 2.77 1.10
N THR A 12 27.37 2.31 0.02
CA THR A 12 27.22 3.07 -1.24
C THR A 12 26.58 4.44 -0.99
N GLU A 13 26.77 5.39 -1.92
CA GLU A 13 26.14 6.73 -1.82
C GLU A 13 24.62 6.63 -1.70
N ALA A 14 23.99 5.68 -2.40
CA ALA A 14 22.57 5.40 -2.30
C ALA A 14 22.15 4.97 -0.88
N ARG A 15 22.95 4.12 -0.23
CA ARG A 15 22.72 3.73 1.17
C ARG A 15 22.86 4.90 2.11
N GLN A 16 23.87 5.75 1.92
CA GLN A 16 24.07 6.93 2.77
C GLN A 16 22.86 7.89 2.65
N ARG A 17 22.39 8.18 1.43
CA ARG A 17 21.17 8.97 1.21
C ARG A 17 19.96 8.36 1.91
N LEU A 18 19.80 7.03 1.88
CA LEU A 18 18.72 6.35 2.60
C LEU A 18 18.83 6.54 4.13
N LEU A 19 20.03 6.43 4.71
CA LEU A 19 20.25 6.65 6.14
C LEU A 19 19.89 8.09 6.56
N ASP A 20 20.30 9.07 5.75
CA ASP A 20 20.16 10.48 6.07
C ASP A 20 18.75 11.01 5.79
N GLU A 21 18.21 10.73 4.61
CA GLU A 21 16.97 11.32 4.13
C GLU A 21 15.74 10.53 4.60
N LEU A 22 15.78 9.20 4.47
CA LEU A 22 14.66 8.34 4.83
C LEU A 22 14.66 8.03 6.33
N LEU A 23 15.72 7.37 6.81
CA LEU A 23 15.78 6.98 8.23
C LEU A 23 15.98 8.19 9.13
N GLY A 24 16.64 9.26 8.67
CA GLY A 24 16.99 10.41 9.50
C GLY A 24 17.80 9.98 10.72
N TRP A 25 18.78 9.10 10.52
CA TRP A 25 19.63 8.61 11.60
C TRP A 25 20.39 9.78 12.24
N GLY A 26 20.56 9.77 13.57
CA GLY A 26 21.21 10.88 14.29
C GLY A 26 20.41 12.19 14.37
N VAL A 27 19.33 12.36 13.59
CA VAL A 27 18.51 13.58 13.60
C VAL A 27 17.47 13.52 14.74
N PRO A 28 17.29 14.59 15.53
CA PRO A 28 16.23 14.66 16.53
C PRO A 28 14.85 14.40 15.92
N ARG A 29 14.08 13.51 16.57
CA ARG A 29 12.71 13.20 16.17
C ARG A 29 11.75 14.29 16.61
N PRO A 30 10.68 14.59 15.83
CA PRO A 30 9.63 15.51 16.28
C PRO A 30 8.97 14.96 17.55
N ALA A 31 8.40 15.87 18.34
CA ALA A 31 7.55 15.48 19.47
C ALA A 31 6.40 14.61 18.96
N ASP A 32 6.07 13.57 19.72
CA ASP A 32 4.83 12.83 19.56
C ASP A 32 3.68 13.71 20.05
N ASP A 33 2.52 13.56 19.44
CA ASP A 33 1.33 14.34 19.76
C ASP A 33 0.14 13.37 19.82
N PRO A 34 -0.09 12.75 21.00
CA PRO A 34 -1.20 11.83 21.18
C PRO A 34 -2.56 12.53 21.07
N ASP A 35 -2.63 13.84 21.37
CA ASP A 35 -3.85 14.63 21.25
C ASP A 35 -4.23 14.80 19.78
N LEU A 36 -3.27 14.97 18.88
CA LEU A 36 -3.53 14.95 17.44
C LEU A 36 -4.07 13.59 16.97
N VAL A 37 -3.57 12.47 17.50
CA VAL A 37 -4.13 11.14 17.14
C VAL A 37 -5.58 11.02 17.62
N ALA A 38 -5.87 11.48 18.83
CA ALA A 38 -7.23 11.54 19.36
C ALA A 38 -8.12 12.47 18.53
N GLU A 39 -7.62 13.63 18.11
CA GLU A 39 -8.30 14.59 17.20
C GLU A 39 -8.68 13.91 15.88
N LEU A 40 -7.72 13.25 15.22
CA LEU A 40 -7.93 12.58 13.92
C LEU A 40 -8.96 11.45 14.05
N ARG A 41 -8.89 10.65 15.12
CA ARG A 41 -9.90 9.62 15.41
C ARG A 41 -11.26 10.25 15.67
N GLY A 42 -11.33 11.31 16.49
CA GLY A 42 -12.57 12.01 16.81
C GLY A 42 -13.26 12.61 15.58
N GLN A 43 -12.49 13.14 14.62
CA GLN A 43 -13.00 13.60 13.34
C GLN A 43 -13.61 12.46 12.51
N LEU A 44 -12.93 11.31 12.44
CA LEU A 44 -13.47 10.12 11.78
C LEU A 44 -14.77 9.67 12.43
N GLU A 45 -14.79 9.49 13.75
CA GLU A 45 -15.97 9.02 14.49
C GLU A 45 -17.15 10.00 14.36
N SER A 46 -16.89 11.31 14.45
CA SER A 46 -17.92 12.34 14.29
C SER A 46 -18.48 12.36 12.87
N GLY A 47 -17.62 12.25 11.86
CA GLY A 47 -18.04 12.19 10.45
C GLY A 47 -18.85 10.93 10.14
N LEU A 48 -18.48 9.79 10.71
CA LEU A 48 -19.22 8.55 10.56
C LEU A 48 -20.56 8.56 11.32
N ALA A 49 -20.61 9.18 12.50
CA ALA A 49 -21.85 9.35 13.25
C ALA A 49 -22.88 10.19 12.47
N ALA A 50 -22.44 11.19 11.70
CA ALA A 50 -23.30 12.01 10.87
C ALA A 50 -23.99 11.23 9.73
N LEU A 51 -23.45 10.07 9.31
CA LEU A 51 -24.08 9.19 8.32
C LEU A 51 -25.23 8.35 8.90
N GLY A 52 -25.33 8.25 10.23
CA GLY A 52 -26.48 7.66 10.93
C GLY A 52 -26.92 6.28 10.42
N GLU A 53 -28.22 6.16 10.12
CA GLU A 53 -28.84 4.90 9.68
C GLU A 53 -28.36 4.42 8.31
N GLU A 54 -27.96 5.33 7.41
CA GLU A 54 -27.44 4.94 6.09
C GLU A 54 -26.16 4.12 6.23
N LEU A 55 -25.27 4.53 7.14
CA LEU A 55 -24.06 3.77 7.44
C LEU A 55 -24.40 2.39 8.04
N SER A 56 -25.38 2.33 8.94
CA SER A 56 -25.82 1.07 9.54
C SER A 56 -26.39 0.11 8.49
N ALA A 57 -27.23 0.61 7.58
CA ALA A 57 -27.79 -0.17 6.48
C ALA A 57 -26.70 -0.66 5.51
N ALA A 58 -25.78 0.23 5.12
CA ALA A 58 -24.65 -0.11 4.24
C ALA A 58 -23.73 -1.17 4.86
N ALA A 59 -23.43 -1.05 6.16
CA ALA A 59 -22.64 -2.04 6.88
C ALA A 59 -23.37 -3.39 6.97
N ALA A 60 -24.67 -3.41 7.27
CA ALA A 60 -25.47 -4.62 7.35
C ALA A 60 -25.54 -5.38 6.01
N GLY A 61 -25.61 -4.66 4.89
CA GLY A 61 -25.59 -5.24 3.54
C GLY A 61 -24.20 -5.71 3.08
N ALA A 62 -23.13 -5.29 3.77
CA ALA A 62 -21.77 -5.65 3.42
C ALA A 62 -21.34 -7.01 3.99
N ARG A 63 -20.27 -7.57 3.42
CA ARG A 63 -19.71 -8.85 3.86
C ARG A 63 -19.30 -8.76 5.33
N GLN A 64 -19.76 -9.71 6.15
CA GLN A 64 -19.52 -9.75 7.60
C GLN A 64 -20.16 -8.59 8.39
N GLY A 65 -21.17 -7.90 7.84
CA GLY A 65 -21.89 -6.84 8.54
C GLY A 65 -21.08 -5.58 8.81
N ARG A 66 -20.05 -5.31 7.99
CA ARG A 66 -19.15 -4.15 8.13
C ARG A 66 -18.60 -3.68 6.78
N LEU A 67 -18.42 -2.37 6.66
CA LEU A 67 -17.73 -1.76 5.53
C LEU A 67 -16.21 -1.86 5.72
N LEU A 68 -15.58 -2.66 4.86
CA LEU A 68 -14.12 -2.75 4.79
C LEU A 68 -13.59 -1.64 3.88
N VAL A 69 -12.82 -0.72 4.45
CA VAL A 69 -12.20 0.39 3.73
C VAL A 69 -10.72 0.11 3.57
N SER A 70 -10.30 -0.14 2.34
CA SER A 70 -8.89 -0.28 1.97
C SER A 70 -8.53 0.73 0.90
N LYS A 71 -7.23 0.95 0.73
CA LYS A 71 -6.64 1.76 -0.33
C LYS A 71 -7.24 1.44 -1.72
N SER A 72 -7.20 0.17 -2.13
CA SER A 72 -7.78 -0.27 -3.41
C SER A 72 -9.32 -0.17 -3.46
N GLY A 73 -9.99 -0.14 -2.30
CA GLY A 73 -11.41 0.18 -2.21
C GLY A 73 -11.67 1.65 -2.49
N LEU A 74 -10.86 2.54 -1.92
CA LEU A 74 -10.95 3.98 -2.15
C LEU A 74 -10.62 4.36 -3.60
N ASP A 75 -9.65 3.69 -4.24
CA ASP A 75 -9.32 3.96 -5.65
C ASP A 75 -10.47 3.63 -6.60
N ARG A 76 -11.25 2.60 -6.27
CA ARG A 76 -12.42 2.17 -7.06
C ARG A 76 -13.56 3.18 -7.06
N LEU A 77 -13.57 4.10 -6.09
CA LEU A 77 -14.54 5.20 -6.01
C LEU A 77 -14.37 6.25 -7.12
N ALA A 78 -13.38 6.08 -8.02
CA ALA A 78 -13.31 6.87 -9.25
C ALA A 78 -14.61 6.77 -10.08
N CYS A 79 -15.34 5.65 -10.02
CA CYS A 79 -16.63 5.45 -10.69
C CYS A 79 -17.50 4.44 -9.93
N ASP A 80 -18.76 4.78 -9.68
CA ASP A 80 -19.66 3.90 -8.92
C ASP A 80 -19.89 2.55 -9.59
N GLY A 81 -19.99 2.52 -10.93
CA GLY A 81 -20.13 1.28 -11.67
C GLY A 81 -18.93 0.35 -11.50
N TRP A 82 -17.71 0.90 -11.43
CA TRP A 82 -16.52 0.10 -11.17
C TRP A 82 -16.46 -0.39 -9.72
N GLN A 83 -16.90 0.43 -8.77
CA GLN A 83 -16.97 0.03 -7.37
C GLN A 83 -17.97 -1.12 -7.14
N ARG A 84 -19.14 -1.08 -7.81
CA ARG A 84 -20.18 -2.12 -7.70
C ARG A 84 -19.80 -3.40 -8.42
N GLU A 85 -19.31 -3.29 -9.65
CA GLU A 85 -19.06 -4.42 -10.53
C GLU A 85 -17.62 -4.41 -11.06
N PRO A 86 -16.62 -4.59 -10.18
CA PRO A 86 -15.24 -4.79 -10.64
C PRO A 86 -15.13 -6.10 -11.41
N LYS A 87 -14.29 -6.14 -12.44
CA LYS A 87 -13.90 -7.41 -13.06
C LYS A 87 -13.27 -8.32 -12.01
N PRO A 88 -13.43 -9.66 -12.11
CA PRO A 88 -12.70 -10.59 -11.29
C PRO A 88 -11.19 -10.31 -11.36
N TYR A 89 -10.54 -10.36 -10.21
CA TYR A 89 -9.09 -10.21 -10.15
C TYR A 89 -8.40 -11.38 -10.85
N VAL A 90 -7.40 -11.07 -11.69
CA VAL A 90 -6.59 -12.06 -12.41
C VAL A 90 -5.13 -11.78 -12.14
N HIS A 91 -4.39 -12.83 -11.78
CA HIS A 91 -2.95 -12.75 -11.63
C HIS A 91 -2.27 -12.42 -12.97
N SER A 92 -1.33 -11.49 -12.93
CA SER A 92 -0.55 -11.06 -14.08
C SER A 92 0.92 -11.04 -13.71
N TRP A 93 1.80 -11.14 -14.72
CA TRP A 93 3.24 -11.10 -14.52
C TRP A 93 3.70 -9.92 -13.64
N PRO A 94 3.30 -8.65 -13.90
CA PRO A 94 3.78 -7.53 -13.11
C PRO A 94 3.31 -7.59 -11.65
N ASN A 95 2.08 -8.02 -11.42
CA ASN A 95 1.54 -8.14 -10.07
C ASN A 95 2.24 -9.27 -9.29
N VAL A 96 2.35 -10.46 -9.87
CA VAL A 96 2.96 -11.61 -9.19
C VAL A 96 4.43 -11.36 -8.92
N ARG A 97 5.17 -10.78 -9.89
CA ARG A 97 6.56 -10.32 -9.66
C ARG A 97 6.67 -9.37 -8.47
N GLY A 98 5.75 -8.40 -8.38
CA GLY A 98 5.71 -7.46 -7.26
C GLY A 98 5.43 -8.14 -5.92
N THR A 99 4.40 -8.99 -5.86
CA THR A 99 4.04 -9.75 -4.64
C THR A 99 5.19 -10.66 -4.19
N LEU A 100 5.81 -11.41 -5.11
CA LEU A 100 6.96 -12.26 -4.77
C LEU A 100 8.16 -11.44 -4.29
N ALA A 101 8.40 -10.25 -4.87
CA ALA A 101 9.47 -9.37 -4.40
C ALA A 101 9.24 -8.86 -2.98
N HIS A 102 8.01 -8.49 -2.62
CA HIS A 102 7.66 -8.08 -1.26
C HIS A 102 7.84 -9.23 -0.26
N LEU A 103 7.34 -10.41 -0.60
CA LEU A 103 7.52 -11.61 0.22
C LEU A 103 9.00 -12.01 0.35
N ALA A 104 9.80 -11.83 -0.70
CA ALA A 104 11.24 -12.04 -0.67
C ALA A 104 11.94 -11.04 0.26
N VAL A 105 11.55 -9.77 0.25
CA VAL A 105 12.06 -8.77 1.20
C VAL A 105 11.67 -9.11 2.64
N GLU A 106 10.42 -9.55 2.88
CA GLU A 106 9.98 -10.03 4.20
C GLU A 106 10.82 -11.20 4.70
N GLN A 107 10.97 -12.23 3.87
CA GLN A 107 11.75 -13.42 4.20
C GLN A 107 13.22 -13.05 4.45
N ASP A 108 13.80 -12.24 3.58
CA ASP A 108 15.19 -11.80 3.67
C ASP A 108 15.47 -11.00 4.94
N TRP A 109 14.53 -10.14 5.32
CA TRP A 109 14.61 -9.36 6.56
C TRP A 109 14.60 -10.26 7.79
N HIS A 110 13.69 -11.24 7.82
CA HIS A 110 13.59 -12.21 8.92
C HIS A 110 14.83 -13.09 9.05
N GLU A 111 15.42 -13.50 7.93
CA GLU A 111 16.62 -14.33 7.86
C GLU A 111 17.92 -13.53 8.01
N GLN A 112 17.84 -12.20 8.18
CA GLN A 112 18.99 -11.30 8.29
C GLN A 112 19.99 -11.45 7.14
N ARG A 113 19.49 -11.65 5.91
CA ARG A 113 20.32 -11.84 4.71
C ARG A 113 21.29 -13.02 4.78
N ALA A 114 20.88 -14.11 5.44
CA ALA A 114 21.72 -15.30 5.59
C ALA A 114 22.15 -15.94 4.26
N ASP A 115 21.32 -15.85 3.21
CA ASP A 115 21.56 -16.50 1.92
C ASP A 115 21.59 -15.53 0.73
N ALA A 116 22.04 -16.03 -0.42
CA ALA A 116 21.96 -15.31 -1.70
C ALA A 116 20.49 -15.04 -2.12
N PRO A 117 20.21 -13.97 -2.89
CA PRO A 117 18.85 -13.61 -3.29
C PRO A 117 18.08 -14.75 -3.96
N ASP A 118 18.73 -15.51 -4.85
CA ASP A 118 18.09 -16.63 -5.55
C ASP A 118 17.56 -17.70 -4.58
N ALA A 119 18.33 -18.01 -3.53
CA ALA A 119 17.93 -19.01 -2.53
C ALA A 119 16.72 -18.55 -1.69
N VAL A 120 16.65 -17.26 -1.36
CA VAL A 120 15.49 -16.66 -0.68
C VAL A 120 14.26 -16.73 -1.59
N VAL A 121 14.40 -16.32 -2.85
CA VAL A 121 13.32 -16.34 -3.84
C VAL A 121 12.81 -17.75 -4.09
N ASP A 122 13.69 -18.73 -4.15
CA ASP A 122 13.33 -20.14 -4.27
C ASP A 122 12.47 -20.63 -3.10
N ARG A 123 12.78 -20.22 -1.86
CA ARG A 123 11.98 -20.56 -0.69
C ARG A 123 10.59 -19.92 -0.75
N VAL A 124 10.53 -18.62 -1.05
CA VAL A 124 9.27 -17.89 -1.20
C VAL A 124 8.42 -18.49 -2.32
N TRP A 125 9.03 -18.82 -3.45
CA TRP A 125 8.36 -19.49 -4.55
C TRP A 125 7.72 -20.80 -4.11
N ARG A 126 8.48 -21.69 -3.46
CA ARG A 126 7.96 -22.99 -3.00
C ARG A 126 6.81 -22.82 -2.00
N ALA A 127 6.91 -21.84 -1.10
CA ALA A 127 5.86 -21.56 -0.14
C ALA A 127 4.57 -21.08 -0.84
N GLU A 128 4.67 -20.14 -1.77
CA GLU A 128 3.49 -19.60 -2.44
C GLU A 128 2.90 -20.56 -3.48
N ALA A 129 3.74 -21.35 -4.16
CA ALA A 129 3.29 -22.40 -5.06
C ALA A 129 2.48 -23.51 -4.36
N THR A 130 2.59 -23.65 -3.03
CA THR A 130 1.91 -24.68 -2.23
C THR A 130 0.82 -24.16 -1.30
N ARG A 131 0.61 -22.84 -1.20
CA ARG A 131 -0.27 -22.22 -0.20
C ARG A 131 -1.76 -22.56 -0.36
N ARG A 132 -2.26 -22.65 -1.60
CA ARG A 132 -3.67 -22.94 -1.94
C ARG A 132 -3.81 -23.63 -3.32
N PRO A 133 -3.23 -24.82 -3.52
CA PRO A 133 -3.13 -25.45 -4.85
C PRO A 133 -4.49 -25.79 -5.49
N GLY A 134 -5.55 -25.97 -4.68
CA GLY A 134 -6.90 -26.30 -5.16
C GLY A 134 -7.77 -25.11 -5.57
N ASP A 135 -7.30 -23.87 -5.38
CA ASP A 135 -8.05 -22.66 -5.75
C ASP A 135 -7.61 -22.19 -7.16
N PRO A 136 -8.49 -22.28 -8.19
CA PRO A 136 -8.14 -21.90 -9.55
C PRO A 136 -7.80 -20.42 -9.72
N SER A 137 -8.25 -19.57 -8.80
CA SER A 137 -7.97 -18.13 -8.79
C SER A 137 -6.70 -17.76 -8.03
N SER A 138 -6.01 -18.73 -7.43
CA SER A 138 -4.87 -18.48 -6.57
C SER A 138 -3.58 -18.20 -7.34
N MET A 139 -2.68 -17.46 -6.69
CA MET A 139 -1.30 -17.28 -7.15
C MET A 139 -0.57 -18.62 -7.25
N SER A 140 -0.86 -19.56 -6.34
CA SER A 140 -0.33 -20.93 -6.37
C SER A 140 -0.61 -21.59 -7.70
N ARG A 141 -1.87 -21.56 -8.16
CA ARG A 141 -2.24 -22.11 -9.48
C ARG A 141 -1.50 -21.39 -10.61
N TRP A 142 -1.49 -20.06 -10.59
CA TRP A 142 -0.81 -19.26 -11.61
C TRP A 142 0.69 -19.58 -11.72
N LEU A 143 1.39 -19.76 -10.59
CA LEU A 143 2.81 -20.11 -10.56
C LEU A 143 3.07 -21.52 -11.11
N ASN A 144 2.17 -22.47 -10.87
CA ASN A 144 2.31 -23.85 -11.33
C ASN A 144 1.93 -24.03 -12.81
N ASP A 145 1.16 -23.10 -13.39
CA ASP A 145 0.79 -23.12 -14.81
C ASP A 145 1.87 -22.50 -15.72
N LEU A 146 2.92 -21.87 -15.15
CA LEU A 146 4.03 -21.31 -15.93
C LEU A 146 4.89 -22.39 -16.57
N SER A 147 5.46 -22.09 -17.74
CA SER A 147 6.52 -22.91 -18.33
C SER A 147 7.78 -22.87 -17.46
N ALA A 148 8.68 -23.83 -17.65
CA ALA A 148 9.95 -23.86 -16.92
C ALA A 148 10.80 -22.60 -17.19
N ASP A 149 10.77 -22.10 -18.43
CA ASP A 149 11.50 -20.91 -18.86
C ASP A 149 10.90 -19.65 -18.23
N ASP A 150 9.57 -19.51 -18.26
CA ASP A 150 8.87 -18.39 -17.62
C ASP A 150 9.08 -18.37 -16.11
N ALA A 151 9.01 -19.54 -15.46
CA ALA A 151 9.27 -19.65 -14.03
C ALA A 151 10.69 -19.23 -13.68
N THR A 152 11.68 -19.65 -14.48
CA THR A 152 13.08 -19.24 -14.32
C THR A 152 13.23 -17.73 -14.50
N GLN A 153 12.68 -17.17 -15.58
CA GLN A 153 12.74 -15.73 -15.86
C GLN A 153 12.12 -14.91 -14.73
N LEU A 154 10.96 -15.32 -14.22
CA LEU A 154 10.29 -14.62 -13.13
C LEU A 154 11.12 -14.66 -11.84
N ARG A 155 11.68 -15.81 -11.47
CA ARG A 155 12.56 -15.93 -10.29
C ARG A 155 13.79 -15.04 -10.42
N THR A 156 14.45 -15.03 -11.57
CA THR A 156 15.61 -14.16 -11.84
C THR A 156 15.23 -12.68 -11.69
N GLN A 157 14.08 -12.25 -12.21
CA GLN A 157 13.62 -10.88 -12.05
C GLN A 157 13.36 -10.50 -10.59
N VAL A 158 12.77 -11.40 -9.81
CA VAL A 158 12.51 -11.18 -8.38
C VAL A 158 13.82 -11.16 -7.58
N ALA A 159 14.77 -12.05 -7.90
CA ALA A 159 16.09 -12.07 -7.26
C ALA A 159 16.88 -10.79 -7.56
N GLY A 160 16.79 -10.26 -8.78
CA GLY A 160 17.35 -8.97 -9.15
C GLY A 160 16.79 -7.83 -8.28
N LEU A 161 15.46 -7.74 -8.14
CA LEU A 161 14.82 -6.74 -7.28
C LEU A 161 15.26 -6.86 -5.80
N LEU A 162 15.42 -8.08 -5.29
CA LEU A 162 15.93 -8.29 -3.93
C LEU A 162 17.40 -7.86 -3.83
N GLY A 163 18.21 -8.11 -4.86
CA GLY A 163 19.57 -7.61 -4.98
C GLY A 163 19.64 -6.07 -4.90
N ASP A 164 18.85 -5.39 -5.74
CA ASP A 164 18.75 -3.92 -5.77
C ASP A 164 18.33 -3.37 -4.40
N PHE A 165 17.36 -4.01 -3.75
CA PHE A 165 16.95 -3.65 -2.40
C PHE A 165 18.10 -3.79 -1.39
N ARG A 166 18.84 -4.91 -1.41
CA ARG A 166 19.97 -5.16 -0.49
C ARG A 166 21.13 -4.20 -0.71
N GLU A 167 21.34 -3.72 -1.93
CA GLU A 167 22.36 -2.73 -2.25
C GLU A 167 22.10 -1.41 -1.50
N VAL A 168 20.86 -0.94 -1.50
CA VAL A 168 20.50 0.35 -0.90
C VAL A 168 20.15 0.23 0.57
N TRP A 169 19.33 -0.74 0.95
CA TRP A 169 18.90 -0.89 2.34
C TRP A 169 19.99 -1.53 3.21
N PRO A 170 20.33 -0.96 4.37
CA PRO A 170 21.25 -1.59 5.33
C PRO A 170 20.54 -2.69 6.14
N LEU A 171 21.33 -3.59 6.74
CA LEU A 171 20.86 -4.34 7.90
C LEU A 171 20.70 -3.36 9.07
N LEU A 172 19.51 -3.31 9.65
CA LEU A 172 19.24 -2.43 10.77
C LEU A 172 19.50 -3.15 12.10
N PRO A 173 20.19 -2.50 13.06
CA PRO A 173 20.44 -3.09 14.36
C PRO A 173 19.12 -3.30 15.11
N ALA A 174 18.77 -4.56 15.40
CA ALA A 174 17.51 -4.94 16.04
C ALA A 174 17.25 -4.28 17.39
N HIS A 175 18.32 -3.90 18.12
CA HIS A 175 18.22 -3.18 19.39
C HIS A 175 17.82 -1.71 19.22
N ALA A 176 17.99 -1.13 18.03
CA ALA A 176 17.68 0.27 17.74
C ALA A 176 16.44 0.43 16.83
N VAL A 177 16.14 -0.57 16.01
CA VAL A 177 14.99 -0.59 15.11
C VAL A 177 14.32 -1.96 15.11
N GLN A 178 13.02 -1.98 15.36
CA GLN A 178 12.12 -3.10 15.13
C GLN A 178 11.42 -2.89 13.79
N ALA A 179 11.47 -3.88 12.91
CA ALA A 179 10.73 -3.85 11.65
C ALA A 179 9.49 -4.73 11.76
N ARG A 180 8.38 -4.24 11.21
CA ARG A 180 7.18 -5.01 10.92
C ARG A 180 7.01 -5.00 9.41
N VAL A 181 7.21 -6.16 8.79
CA VAL A 181 7.13 -6.32 7.33
C VAL A 181 5.82 -7.02 7.00
N GLU A 182 5.07 -6.50 6.01
CA GLU A 182 3.84 -7.10 5.47
C GLU A 182 2.79 -7.48 6.56
N ARG A 183 2.70 -6.69 7.64
CA ARG A 183 1.76 -6.95 8.74
C ARG A 183 0.46 -6.17 8.56
N PRO A 184 -0.70 -6.86 8.52
CA PRO A 184 -1.99 -6.20 8.45
C PRO A 184 -2.22 -5.27 9.66
N VAL A 185 -2.79 -4.11 9.37
CA VAL A 185 -3.27 -3.15 10.36
C VAL A 185 -4.76 -2.95 10.14
N GLU A 186 -5.54 -3.05 11.21
CA GLU A 186 -6.98 -2.83 11.21
C GLU A 186 -7.35 -1.80 12.28
N VAL A 187 -8.22 -0.86 11.89
CA VAL A 187 -8.76 0.16 12.78
C VAL A 187 -10.29 0.10 12.70
N PRO A 188 -10.95 -0.49 13.70
CA PRO A 188 -12.40 -0.41 13.80
C PRO A 188 -12.82 1.01 14.21
N LEU A 189 -13.90 1.48 13.59
CA LEU A 189 -14.55 2.77 13.81
C LEU A 189 -16.07 2.57 13.86
N ALA A 190 -16.80 3.54 14.41
CA ALA A 190 -18.26 3.53 14.50
C ALA A 190 -18.82 2.24 15.12
N GLY A 191 -18.18 1.76 16.20
CA GLY A 191 -18.53 0.51 16.86
C GLY A 191 -18.24 -0.76 16.03
N GLY A 192 -17.32 -0.68 15.06
CA GLY A 192 -16.92 -1.80 14.21
C GLY A 192 -17.68 -1.91 12.88
N ARG A 193 -18.66 -1.01 12.63
CA ARG A 193 -19.39 -0.93 11.36
C ARG A 193 -18.50 -0.55 10.19
N VAL A 194 -17.43 0.20 10.46
CA VAL A 194 -16.37 0.52 9.51
C VAL A 194 -15.07 -0.03 10.02
N VAL A 195 -14.31 -0.69 9.15
CA VAL A 195 -12.95 -1.13 9.43
C VAL A 195 -12.03 -0.57 8.37
N LEU A 196 -11.14 0.34 8.77
CA LEU A 196 -10.01 0.72 7.92
C LEU A 196 -8.99 -0.41 7.96
N ARG A 197 -8.52 -0.87 6.80
CA ARG A 197 -7.57 -1.96 6.69
C ARG A 197 -6.49 -1.68 5.65
N GLY A 198 -5.27 -2.05 6.00
CA GLY A 198 -4.12 -1.93 5.12
C GLY A 198 -3.02 -2.90 5.51
N VAL A 199 -2.11 -3.17 4.58
CA VAL A 199 -0.88 -3.91 4.83
C VAL A 199 0.24 -3.00 4.35
N PRO A 200 0.83 -2.19 5.25
CA PRO A 200 2.02 -1.44 4.90
C PRO A 200 3.19 -2.41 4.70
N ASP A 201 3.98 -2.22 3.64
CA ASP A 201 5.05 -3.15 3.29
C ASP A 201 6.12 -3.20 4.37
N LEU A 202 6.53 -2.03 4.90
CA LEU A 202 7.52 -1.93 5.96
C LEU A 202 7.15 -0.83 6.96
N VAL A 203 7.08 -1.20 8.24
CA VAL A 203 6.97 -0.24 9.35
C VAL A 203 8.14 -0.41 10.30
N LEU A 204 8.95 0.64 10.40
CA LEU A 204 10.10 0.67 11.30
C LEU A 204 9.74 1.44 12.56
N LEU A 205 10.08 0.86 13.70
CA LEU A 205 9.85 1.45 15.02
C LEU A 205 11.17 1.48 15.79
N SER A 206 11.48 2.59 16.44
CA SER A 206 12.53 2.58 17.45
C SER A 206 11.96 2.06 18.79
N PRO A 207 12.63 1.12 19.49
CA PRO A 207 12.16 0.60 20.78
C PRO A 207 12.35 1.60 21.94
N ARG A 208 12.99 2.75 21.69
CA ARG A 208 13.16 3.81 22.68
C ARG A 208 11.81 4.32 23.16
N ARG A 209 11.66 4.46 24.49
CA ARG A 209 10.45 4.96 25.13
C ARG A 209 10.68 6.40 25.59
N ASP A 210 10.24 7.33 24.75
CA ASP A 210 10.18 8.76 25.04
C ASP A 210 8.99 9.40 24.31
N ASP A 211 8.85 10.71 24.48
CA ASP A 211 7.80 11.57 23.94
C ASP A 211 7.99 11.92 22.46
N ARG A 212 8.73 11.12 21.69
CA ARG A 212 9.05 11.40 20.28
C ARG A 212 8.38 10.44 19.32
N ALA A 213 7.94 10.97 18.18
CA ALA A 213 7.45 10.16 17.07
C ALA A 213 8.59 9.30 16.50
N ARG A 214 8.45 7.98 16.56
CA ARG A 214 9.52 7.01 16.28
C ARG A 214 9.16 5.95 15.25
N THR A 215 8.01 6.12 14.61
CA THR A 215 7.51 5.23 13.58
C THR A 215 7.81 5.80 12.19
N LEU A 216 8.36 4.98 11.30
CA LEU A 216 8.50 5.26 9.87
C LEU A 216 7.69 4.22 9.10
N VAL A 217 6.85 4.69 8.18
CA VAL A 217 6.05 3.82 7.30
C VAL A 217 6.63 3.89 5.88
N VAL A 218 6.87 2.74 5.25
CA VAL A 218 7.43 2.66 3.90
C VAL A 218 6.57 1.74 3.03
N ASP A 219 6.25 2.21 1.83
CA ASP A 219 5.61 1.43 0.76
C ASP A 219 6.68 1.19 -0.32
N LEU A 220 6.91 -0.08 -0.64
CA LEU A 220 7.88 -0.54 -1.62
C LEU A 220 7.20 -0.62 -2.99
N LYS A 221 7.82 -0.02 -4.00
CA LYS A 221 7.35 -0.07 -5.39
C LYS A 221 8.38 -0.74 -6.27
N THR A 222 7.95 -1.77 -6.97
CA THR A 222 8.78 -2.54 -7.92
C THR A 222 8.45 -2.23 -9.38
N GLY A 223 7.38 -1.48 -9.63
CA GLY A 223 6.90 -1.10 -10.97
C GLY A 223 7.14 0.38 -11.30
N ILE A 224 6.49 0.84 -12.37
CA ILE A 224 6.58 2.23 -12.85
C ILE A 224 6.06 3.20 -11.76
N PRO A 225 6.82 4.24 -11.39
CA PRO A 225 6.38 5.24 -10.44
C PRO A 225 5.06 5.92 -10.81
N ARG A 226 4.16 6.09 -9.83
CA ARG A 226 2.93 6.89 -9.98
C ARG A 226 2.83 7.88 -8.81
N PRO A 227 3.70 8.91 -8.77
CA PRO A 227 4.02 9.65 -7.55
C PRO A 227 2.79 10.21 -6.82
N GLU A 228 1.82 10.80 -7.54
CA GLU A 228 0.63 11.37 -6.89
C GLU A 228 -0.28 10.31 -6.27
N HIS A 229 -0.50 9.20 -6.95
CA HIS A 229 -1.33 8.10 -6.47
C HIS A 229 -0.64 7.39 -5.30
N ASP A 230 0.63 7.02 -5.49
CA ASP A 230 1.44 6.34 -4.47
C ASP A 230 1.54 7.17 -3.18
N ARG A 231 1.58 8.50 -3.30
CA ARG A 231 1.57 9.41 -2.15
C ARG A 231 0.25 9.38 -1.37
N HIS A 232 -0.90 9.36 -2.06
CA HIS A 232 -2.21 9.25 -1.39
C HIS A 232 -2.39 7.90 -0.67
N GLU A 233 -1.97 6.84 -1.34
CA GLU A 233 -1.90 5.47 -0.84
C GLU A 233 -1.10 5.37 0.46
N LEU A 234 0.10 5.96 0.46
CA LEU A 234 1.00 5.94 1.61
C LEU A 234 0.50 6.78 2.80
N ARG A 235 -0.12 7.93 2.54
CA ARG A 235 -0.74 8.76 3.59
C ARG A 235 -1.87 8.01 4.31
N PHE A 236 -2.63 7.19 3.58
CA PHE A 236 -3.63 6.30 4.18
C PHE A 236 -2.97 5.32 5.16
N TYR A 237 -1.84 4.70 4.81
CA TYR A 237 -1.10 3.84 5.73
C TYR A 237 -0.52 4.59 6.93
N ALA A 238 -0.01 5.80 6.74
CA ALA A 238 0.47 6.63 7.84
C ALA A 238 -0.65 6.94 8.85
N LEU A 239 -1.84 7.32 8.37
CA LEU A 239 -3.03 7.52 9.21
C LEU A 239 -3.44 6.22 9.91
N LEU A 240 -3.50 5.11 9.18
CA LEU A 240 -3.90 3.81 9.72
C LEU A 240 -2.97 3.35 10.85
N VAL A 241 -1.66 3.45 10.64
CA VAL A 241 -0.64 3.14 11.66
C VAL A 241 -0.77 4.06 12.87
N ALA A 242 -0.98 5.37 12.65
CA ALA A 242 -1.17 6.32 13.74
C ALA A 242 -2.35 5.95 14.63
N LEU A 243 -3.50 5.68 14.01
CA LEU A 243 -4.75 5.33 14.71
C LEU A 243 -4.68 3.98 15.42
N ALA A 244 -3.97 3.01 14.85
CA ALA A 244 -3.85 1.67 15.41
C ALA A 244 -2.95 1.63 16.65
N TRP A 245 -1.88 2.43 16.67
CA TRP A 245 -0.88 2.40 17.75
C TRP A 245 -0.93 3.60 18.69
N GLY A 246 -1.78 4.59 18.40
CA GLY A 246 -1.92 5.79 19.24
C GLY A 246 -0.71 6.73 19.16
N ARG A 247 0.13 6.62 18.13
CA ARG A 247 1.39 7.38 17.99
C ARG A 247 1.63 7.80 16.55
N LEU A 248 2.10 9.02 16.33
CA LEU A 248 2.31 9.53 14.98
C LEU A 248 3.57 8.91 14.34
N PRO A 249 3.53 8.55 13.05
CA PRO A 249 4.74 8.40 12.26
C PRO A 249 5.46 9.75 12.15
N PHE A 250 6.79 9.76 12.29
CA PHE A 250 7.56 10.99 12.05
C PHE A 250 7.74 11.26 10.56
N ARG A 251 7.71 10.21 9.74
CA ARG A 251 7.84 10.23 8.28
C ARG A 251 7.09 9.05 7.67
N TRP A 252 6.80 9.17 6.38
CA TRP A 252 6.42 8.07 5.53
C TRP A 252 7.07 8.23 4.15
N ALA A 253 7.40 7.13 3.48
CA ALA A 253 8.01 7.19 2.16
C ALA A 253 7.55 6.09 1.19
N THR A 254 7.57 6.42 -0.09
CA THR A 254 7.50 5.45 -1.18
C THR A 254 8.94 5.14 -1.60
N PHE A 255 9.36 3.88 -1.58
CA PHE A 255 10.68 3.46 -2.01
C PHE A 255 10.60 2.70 -3.34
N TYR A 256 11.18 3.27 -4.39
CA TYR A 256 11.22 2.66 -5.71
C TYR A 256 12.44 1.74 -5.80
N VAL A 257 12.20 0.43 -5.69
CA VAL A 257 13.25 -0.58 -5.51
C VAL A 257 14.26 -0.56 -6.64
N ALA A 258 13.79 -0.60 -7.90
CA ALA A 258 14.66 -0.62 -9.08
C ALA A 258 15.47 0.69 -9.27
N GLU A 259 14.99 1.80 -8.72
CA GLU A 259 15.66 3.11 -8.85
C GLU A 259 16.52 3.43 -7.62
N GLY A 260 16.44 2.63 -6.56
CA GLY A 260 17.17 2.84 -5.32
C GLY A 260 16.87 4.18 -4.63
N ARG A 261 15.70 4.77 -4.87
CA ARG A 261 15.34 6.11 -4.36
C ARG A 261 14.05 6.11 -3.53
N ALA A 262 13.97 7.03 -2.59
CA ALA A 262 12.80 7.26 -1.76
C ALA A 262 12.13 8.62 -2.09
N GLU A 263 10.81 8.65 -2.15
CA GLU A 263 10.01 9.87 -2.06
C GLU A 263 9.49 10.00 -0.64
N VAL A 264 9.99 11.00 0.09
CA VAL A 264 9.79 11.13 1.54
C VAL A 264 8.86 12.29 1.87
N GLU A 265 7.89 12.04 2.75
CA GLU A 265 7.11 13.08 3.41
C GLU A 265 7.33 13.04 4.93
N SER A 266 7.60 14.20 5.51
CA SER A 266 7.68 14.34 6.97
C SER A 266 6.32 14.67 7.57
N LEU A 267 6.15 14.30 8.84
CA LEU A 267 4.96 14.56 9.62
C LEU A 267 4.53 16.02 9.51
N ARG A 268 3.30 16.22 9.02
CA ARG A 268 2.57 17.48 9.03
C ARG A 268 1.13 17.16 9.40
N ALA A 269 0.63 17.79 10.46
CA ALA A 269 -0.72 17.53 10.97
C ALA A 269 -1.79 17.74 9.88
N ASP A 270 -1.65 18.80 9.07
CA ASP A 270 -2.60 19.10 8.00
C ASP A 270 -2.65 18.03 6.91
N THR A 271 -1.53 17.35 6.64
CA THR A 271 -1.53 16.22 5.69
C THR A 271 -2.41 15.07 6.20
N LEU A 272 -2.34 14.77 7.50
CA LEU A 272 -3.18 13.73 8.10
C LEU A 272 -4.65 14.17 8.18
N ARG A 273 -4.94 15.44 8.49
CA ARG A 273 -6.31 15.98 8.45
C ARG A 273 -6.93 15.92 7.05
N VAL A 274 -6.16 16.26 6.01
CA VAL A 274 -6.58 16.09 4.60
C VAL A 274 -6.88 14.62 4.32
N THR A 275 -6.04 13.71 4.82
CA THR A 275 -6.21 12.27 4.64
C THR A 275 -7.49 11.77 5.34
N VAL A 276 -7.78 12.23 6.56
CA VAL A 276 -9.04 11.96 7.27
C VAL A 276 -10.24 12.39 6.45
N ARG A 277 -10.23 13.63 5.92
CA ARG A 277 -11.31 14.13 5.05
C ARG A 277 -11.51 13.24 3.82
N ARG A 278 -10.42 12.89 3.13
CA ARG A 278 -10.48 11.99 1.96
C ARG A 278 -11.04 10.61 2.30
N VAL A 279 -10.69 10.06 3.48
CA VAL A 279 -11.23 8.78 3.96
C VAL A 279 -12.72 8.91 4.26
N LEU A 280 -13.15 9.98 4.93
CA LEU A 280 -14.57 10.26 5.18
C LEU A 280 -15.35 10.43 3.88
N ASP A 281 -14.86 11.22 2.93
CA ASP A 281 -15.48 11.39 1.62
C ASP A 281 -15.63 10.04 0.90
N GLY A 282 -14.59 9.21 0.99
CA GLY A 282 -14.61 7.87 0.44
C GLY A 282 -15.65 6.96 1.11
N ILE A 283 -15.77 7.02 2.43
CA ILE A 283 -16.77 6.23 3.18
C ILE A 283 -18.19 6.72 2.88
N THR A 284 -18.42 8.03 2.86
CA THR A 284 -19.69 8.63 2.44
C THR A 284 -20.07 8.15 1.04
N GLN A 285 -19.10 8.11 0.11
CA GLN A 285 -19.35 7.56 -1.21
C GLN A 285 -19.63 6.06 -1.18
N LEU A 286 -18.93 5.27 -0.37
CA LEU A 286 -19.20 3.83 -0.21
C LEU A 286 -20.60 3.58 0.34
N VAL A 287 -21.05 4.35 1.33
CA VAL A 287 -22.41 4.27 1.88
C VAL A 287 -23.45 4.56 0.80
N ARG A 288 -23.26 5.64 0.03
CA ARG A 288 -24.14 5.95 -1.11
C ARG A 288 -24.15 4.83 -2.16
N VAL A 289 -22.98 4.30 -2.51
CA VAL A 289 -22.83 3.21 -3.48
C VAL A 289 -23.38 1.89 -2.95
N ALA A 290 -23.52 1.71 -1.64
CA ALA A 290 -24.20 0.54 -1.08
C ALA A 290 -25.74 0.66 -1.19
N GLY A 291 -26.27 1.87 -1.36
CA GLY A 291 -27.70 2.15 -1.55
C GLY A 291 -28.20 1.86 -2.97
N ASP A 292 -29.27 2.56 -3.37
CA ASP A 292 -29.94 2.37 -4.67
C ASP A 292 -29.01 2.69 -5.86
N THR A 293 -29.20 1.94 -6.94
CA THR A 293 -28.55 2.14 -8.24
C THR A 293 -29.07 3.35 -9.02
N ALA A 294 -30.26 3.89 -8.68
CA ALA A 294 -30.83 5.05 -9.36
C ALA A 294 -29.96 6.32 -9.29
N ASP A 295 -29.16 6.46 -8.23
CA ASP A 295 -28.25 7.60 -8.00
C ASP A 295 -26.80 7.32 -8.38
N GLU A 296 -26.55 6.33 -9.25
CA GLU A 296 -25.20 6.00 -9.72
C GLU A 296 -24.54 7.18 -10.46
N ARG A 297 -23.30 7.49 -10.05
CA ARG A 297 -22.45 8.51 -10.64
C ARG A 297 -21.34 7.81 -11.44
N LEU A 298 -21.60 7.65 -12.73
CA LEU A 298 -20.64 7.05 -13.67
C LEU A 298 -19.61 8.09 -14.13
N ARG A 299 -18.34 7.70 -14.16
CA ARG A 299 -17.23 8.54 -14.63
C ARG A 299 -16.29 7.76 -15.54
N GLY A 300 -15.99 8.34 -16.70
CA GLY A 300 -15.10 7.76 -17.70
C GLY A 300 -13.64 7.99 -17.35
N GLY A 301 -12.81 6.95 -17.46
CA GLY A 301 -11.39 7.06 -17.16
C GLY A 301 -10.62 5.75 -17.32
N ALA A 302 -9.32 5.78 -17.01
CA ALA A 302 -8.40 4.64 -17.28
C ALA A 302 -8.86 3.35 -16.60
N TRP A 303 -9.60 3.50 -15.51
CA TRP A 303 -10.22 2.45 -14.72
C TRP A 303 -11.35 1.69 -15.43
N CYS A 304 -11.97 2.23 -16.49
CA CYS A 304 -13.08 1.55 -17.18
C CYS A 304 -12.71 0.11 -17.61
N ARG A 305 -11.45 -0.14 -17.97
CA ARG A 305 -10.95 -1.47 -18.36
C ARG A 305 -11.02 -2.53 -17.26
N PHE A 306 -11.16 -2.09 -16.01
CA PHE A 306 -11.25 -2.95 -14.82
C PHE A 306 -12.69 -3.13 -14.33
N CYS A 307 -13.69 -2.56 -15.03
CA CYS A 307 -15.11 -2.67 -14.72
C CYS A 307 -15.76 -3.77 -15.57
N ALA A 308 -16.58 -4.63 -14.96
CA ALA A 308 -17.28 -5.69 -15.70
C ALA A 308 -18.28 -5.11 -16.72
N ARG A 309 -18.71 -3.85 -16.52
CA ARG A 309 -19.60 -3.12 -17.42
C ARG A 309 -18.91 -2.49 -18.64
N GLU A 310 -17.60 -2.67 -18.82
CA GLU A 310 -16.81 -1.96 -19.84
C GLU A 310 -17.44 -2.01 -21.25
N ASP A 311 -17.90 -3.18 -21.68
CA ASP A 311 -18.35 -3.39 -23.06
C ASP A 311 -19.75 -2.85 -23.35
N HIS A 312 -20.55 -2.60 -22.31
CA HIS A 312 -21.93 -2.15 -22.44
C HIS A 312 -22.23 -0.84 -21.68
N CYS A 313 -21.19 -0.11 -21.25
CA CYS A 313 -21.31 1.18 -20.59
C CYS A 313 -20.97 2.32 -21.56
N GLU A 314 -21.93 3.22 -21.80
CA GLU A 314 -21.75 4.39 -22.69
C GLU A 314 -20.60 5.30 -22.21
N VAL A 315 -20.46 5.50 -20.91
CA VAL A 315 -19.38 6.29 -20.30
C VAL A 315 -18.01 5.64 -20.55
N ALA A 316 -17.93 4.31 -20.58
CA ALA A 316 -16.70 3.60 -20.94
C ALA A 316 -16.42 3.71 -22.45
N ALA A 317 -17.45 3.63 -23.30
CA ALA A 317 -17.31 3.83 -24.73
C ALA A 317 -16.77 5.23 -25.06
N GLU A 318 -17.29 6.27 -24.41
CA GLU A 318 -16.82 7.64 -24.59
C GLU A 318 -15.38 7.82 -24.10
N ALA A 319 -15.04 7.28 -22.92
CA ALA A 319 -13.67 7.32 -22.41
C ALA A 319 -12.65 6.64 -23.34
N ARG A 320 -13.04 5.56 -24.03
CA ARG A 320 -12.21 4.90 -25.05
C ARG A 320 -12.01 5.80 -26.28
N ARG A 321 -13.08 6.45 -26.76
CA ARG A 321 -13.01 7.40 -27.89
C ARG A 321 -12.07 8.56 -27.60
N LEU A 322 -12.22 9.22 -26.46
CA LEU A 322 -11.38 10.36 -26.08
C LEU A 322 -9.89 9.99 -26.00
N ARG A 323 -9.56 8.78 -25.51
CA ARG A 323 -8.17 8.29 -25.52
C ARG A 323 -7.63 8.04 -26.90
N ALA A 324 -8.43 7.44 -27.80
CA ALA A 324 -8.01 7.18 -29.17
C ALA A 324 -7.68 8.49 -29.91
N VAL A 325 -8.38 9.58 -29.61
CA VAL A 325 -8.13 10.91 -30.18
C VAL A 325 -6.91 11.61 -29.55
N SER A 326 -6.64 11.34 -28.26
CA SER A 326 -5.56 11.98 -27.51
C SER A 326 -4.21 11.26 -27.63
N GLN A 327 -4.17 10.05 -28.19
CA GLN A 327 -2.91 9.39 -28.54
C GLN A 327 -2.47 9.88 -29.93
N PRO A 328 -1.30 10.55 -30.06
CA PRO A 328 -0.82 10.95 -31.37
C PRO A 328 -0.57 9.71 -32.22
N ILE A 329 -1.16 9.69 -33.42
CA ILE A 329 -0.81 8.79 -34.51
C ILE A 329 0.66 9.09 -34.86
N GLY A 330 1.60 8.34 -34.27
CA GLY A 330 3.01 8.63 -34.48
C GLY A 330 3.95 7.86 -33.56
N MET A 331 3.94 6.54 -33.67
CA MET A 331 5.15 5.69 -33.68
C MET A 331 4.74 4.32 -34.23
N LEU A 332 4.47 4.27 -35.52
CA LEU A 332 4.63 3.06 -36.31
C LEU A 332 6.05 3.09 -36.88
N GLY A 333 6.87 2.17 -36.39
CA GLY A 333 7.95 1.51 -37.13
C GLY A 333 9.38 1.80 -36.65
N PRO A 334 10.33 0.91 -36.98
CA PRO A 334 10.24 -0.53 -37.22
C PRO A 334 10.51 -1.40 -35.98
#